data_AF-A0A2X3GY66-F1
#
_entry.id   AF-A0A2X3GY66-F1
#
_cell.length_a   1.000
_cell.length_b   1.000
_cell.length_c   1.000
_cell.angle_alpha   90.00
_cell.angle_beta   90.00
_cell.angle_gamma   90.00
#
_symmetry.space_group_name_H-M   'P 1'
#
loop_
_entity.id
_entity.type
_entity.pdbx_description
1 polymer ?
#
loop_
_entity_poly.entity_id
_entity_poly.type
_entity_poly.pdbx_seq_one_letter_code
_entity_poly.pdbx_strand_id
1 'polypeptide(L)' 'MTFLLGSSEALKDRYDFMKFMVFQWLTGATDGHAKNFSIYLLPGGSYRLTPFYDIISAFPVLAARDCICAI' A
#
# COMPACT_ATOMS: atom_id res chain seq x y z
N MET A 1 -7.32 -10.72 7.36
CA MET A 1 -7.81 -9.59 8.20
C MET A 1 -7.76 -9.85 9.71
N THR A 2 -7.47 -11.07 10.18
CA THR A 2 -7.33 -11.38 11.62
C THR A 2 -6.14 -10.69 12.27
N PHE A 3 -5.08 -10.42 11.51
CA PHE A 3 -3.89 -9.74 12.02
C PHE A 3 -4.17 -8.28 12.44
N LEU A 4 -4.79 -7.47 11.58
CA LEU A 4 -5.11 -6.08 11.92
C LEU A 4 -6.22 -5.93 13.00
N LEU A 5 -6.89 -7.02 13.38
CA LEU A 5 -7.81 -7.01 14.53
C LEU A 5 -7.07 -6.90 15.87
N GLY A 6 -5.84 -7.41 15.96
CA GLY A 6 -5.01 -7.33 17.16
C GLY A 6 -4.15 -6.07 17.25
N SER A 7 -4.28 -5.15 16.28
CA SER A 7 -3.59 -3.87 16.32
C SER A 7 -4.14 -3.00 17.46
N SER A 8 -3.26 -2.20 18.07
CA SER A 8 -3.63 -1.16 19.04
C SER A 8 -4.64 -0.15 18.48
N GLU A 9 -4.64 0.07 17.16
CA GLU A 9 -5.56 0.97 16.43
C GLU A 9 -6.35 0.21 15.36
N ALA A 10 -6.90 -0.96 15.72
CA ALA A 10 -7.51 -1.92 14.78
C ALA A 10 -8.53 -1.33 13.80
N LEU A 11 -9.42 -0.43 14.25
CA LEU A 11 -10.43 0.18 13.37
C LEU A 11 -9.79 1.08 12.31
N LYS A 12 -8.85 1.92 12.74
CA LYS A 12 -8.16 2.88 11.88
C LYS A 12 -7.25 2.16 10.89
N ASP A 13 -6.44 1.21 11.37
CA ASP A 13 -5.49 0.48 10.52
C ASP A 13 -6.20 -0.32 9.42
N ARG A 14 -7.37 -0.91 9.73
CA ARG A 14 -8.19 -1.60 8.74
C ARG A 14 -8.79 -0.63 7.72
N TYR A 15 -9.28 0.53 8.17
CA TYR A 15 -9.82 1.55 7.29
C TYR A 15 -8.74 2.06 6.33
N ASP A 16 -7.57 2.43 6.86
CA ASP A 16 -6.45 2.95 6.09
C ASP A 16 -5.92 1.91 5.10
N PHE A 17 -5.84 0.64 5.50
CA PHE A 17 -5.46 -0.46 4.60
C PHE A 17 -6.44 -0.63 3.44
N MET A 18 -7.75 -0.66 3.71
CA MET A 18 -8.76 -0.80 2.65
C MET A 18 -8.79 0.42 1.73
N LYS A 19 -8.63 1.63 2.29
CA LYS A 19 -8.49 2.86 1.51
C LYS A 19 -7.27 2.81 0.60
N PHE A 20 -6.15 2.28 1.08
CA PHE A 20 -4.93 2.14 0.29
C PHE A 20 -5.08 1.12 -0.86
N MET A 21 -5.87 0.04 -0.70
CA MET A 21 -6.17 -0.86 -1.82
C MET A 21 -6.86 -0.14 -2.98
N VAL A 22 -7.84 0.73 -2.69
CA VAL A 22 -8.51 1.55 -3.70
C VAL A 22 -7.54 2.56 -4.31
N PHE A 23 -6.69 3.18 -3.49
CA PHE A 23 -5.66 4.09 -3.97
C PHE A 23 -4.71 3.43 -4.97
N GLN A 24 -4.18 2.23 -4.64
CA GLN A 24 -3.29 1.49 -5.54
C GLN A 24 -3.97 1.13 -6.87
N TRP A 25 -5.25 0.78 -6.83
CA TRP A 25 -6.04 0.54 -8.03
C TRP A 25 -6.17 1.81 -8.89
N LEU A 26 -6.50 2.95 -8.29
CA LEU A 26 -6.65 4.22 -9.00
C LEU A 26 -5.34 4.72 -9.60
N THR A 27 -4.20 4.51 -8.93
CA THR A 27 -2.90 4.97 -9.40
C THR A 27 -2.16 3.94 -10.25
N GLY A 28 -2.71 2.75 -10.46
CA GLY A 28 -2.03 1.67 -11.17
C GLY A 28 -0.73 1.22 -10.47
N ALA A 29 -0.71 1.24 -9.13
CA ALA A 29 0.41 0.74 -8.35
C ALA A 29 0.32 -0.79 -8.24
N THR A 30 1.08 -1.50 -9.08
CA THR A 30 0.97 -2.96 -9.24
C THR A 30 1.88 -3.76 -8.31
N ASP A 31 2.88 -3.13 -7.69
CA ASP A 31 3.89 -3.80 -6.87
C ASP A 31 3.55 -3.81 -5.36
N GLY A 32 2.27 -3.77 -5.02
CA GLY A 32 1.78 -3.73 -3.64
C GLY A 32 1.88 -5.04 -2.87
N HIS A 33 3.06 -5.65 -2.77
CA HIS A 33 3.26 -6.95 -2.12
C HIS A 33 3.44 -6.84 -0.60
N ALA A 34 3.40 -7.99 0.11
CA ALA A 34 3.38 -8.04 1.59
C ALA A 34 4.55 -7.29 2.27
N LYS A 35 5.74 -7.21 1.65
CA LYS A 35 6.91 -6.53 2.22
C LYS A 35 6.83 -4.99 2.15
N ASN A 36 5.86 -4.43 1.42
CA ASN A 36 5.61 -2.98 1.34
C ASN A 36 4.71 -2.49 2.48
N PHE A 37 4.33 -3.40 3.38
CA PHE A 37 3.57 -3.10 4.57
C PHE A 37 4.41 -3.44 5.78
N SER A 38 4.63 -2.45 6.64
CA SER A 38 5.32 -2.63 7.92
C SER A 38 4.41 -2.28 9.08
N ILE A 39 4.76 -2.80 10.26
CA ILE A 39 4.12 -2.47 11.53
C ILE A 39 5.16 -1.91 12.49
N TYR A 40 4.71 -1.01 13.36
CA TYR A 40 5.46 -0.66 14.56
C TYR A 40 5.25 -1.74 15.61
N LEU A 41 6.32 -2.13 16.27
CA LEU A 41 6.27 -2.92 17.50
C LEU A 41 6.30 -1.95 18.68
N LEU A 42 5.27 -2.01 19.51
CA LEU A 42 5.07 -1.14 20.65
C LEU A 42 5.32 -1.92 21.95
N PRO A 43 5.53 -1.22 23.10
CA PRO A 43 5.67 -1.87 24.39
C PRO A 43 4.50 -2.81 24.70
N GLY A 44 4.79 -3.90 25.43
CA GLY A 44 3.78 -4.88 25.81
C GLY A 44 3.33 -5.82 24.69
N GLY A 45 4.06 -5.88 23.57
CA GLY A 45 3.74 -6.77 22.44
C GLY A 45 2.59 -6.27 21.57
N SER A 46 2.14 -5.03 21.79
CA SER A 46 1.19 -4.36 20.91
C SER A 46 1.85 -3.91 19.61
N TYR A 47 1.07 -3.71 18.57
CA TYR A 47 1.57 -3.24 17.27
C TYR A 47 0.56 -2.30 16.61
N ARG A 48 1.02 -1.55 15.61
CA ARG A 48 0.18 -0.71 14.75
C ARG A 48 0.74 -0.59 13.35
N LEU A 49 -0.10 -0.24 12.37
CA LEU A 49 0.33 -0.02 10.99
C LEU A 49 1.28 1.18 10.86
N THR A 50 2.30 1.06 10.01
CA THR A 50 3.18 2.18 9.61
C THR A 50 2.58 2.95 8.44
N PRO A 51 3.01 4.20 8.18
CA PRO A 51 2.67 4.87 6.92
C PRO A 51 3.08 4.04 5.70
N PHE A 52 2.31 4.11 4.62
CA PHE A 52 2.61 3.39 3.37
C PHE A 52 3.84 3.98 2.67
N TYR A 53 4.67 3.11 2.08
CA TYR A 53 5.89 3.46 1.36
C TYR A 53 6.03 2.60 0.09
N ASP A 54 7.06 2.84 -0.72
CA ASP A 54 7.32 2.15 -1.98
C ASP A 54 6.12 2.15 -2.94
N ILE A 55 5.57 3.34 -3.18
CA ILE A 55 4.42 3.56 -4.07
C ILE A 55 4.94 4.01 -5.43
N ILE A 56 4.76 3.16 -6.46
CA ILE A 56 5.16 3.45 -7.84
C ILE A 56 3.99 3.15 -8.77
N SER A 57 3.64 4.09 -9.65
CA SER A 57 2.60 3.91 -10.68
C SER A 57 3.17 3.28 -11.95
N ALA A 58 2.43 2.34 -12.55
CA ALA A 58 2.78 1.76 -13.84
C ALA A 58 2.38 2.62 -15.05
N PHE A 59 1.54 3.66 -14.86
CA PHE A 59 1.03 4.47 -15.99
C PHE A 59 2.10 5.17 -16.83
N PRO A 60 3.17 5.77 -16.26
CA PRO A 60 4.22 6.40 -17.07
C PRO A 60 4.93 5.43 -18.01
N VAL A 61 5.06 4.16 -17.62
CA VAL A 61 5.69 3.11 -18.43
C VAL A 61 4.80 2.73 -19.61
N LEU A 62 3.48 2.70 -19.42
CA LEU A 62 2.52 2.44 -20.49
C LEU A 62 2.51 3.59 -21.51
N ALA A 63 2.44 4.83 -21.03
CA ALA A 63 2.48 6.02 -21.90
C ALA A 63 3.78 6.14 -22.70
N ALA A 64 4.93 5.75 -22.12
CA ALA A 64 6.21 5.79 -22.83
C ALA A 64 6.30 4.76 -23.97
N ARG A 65 5.57 3.64 -23.89
CA ARG A 65 5.53 2.64 -24.97
C ARG A 65 4.75 3.12 -26.19
N ASP A 66 3.71 3.93 -25.98
CA ASP A 66 2.90 4.47 -27.08
C ASP A 66 3.64 5.55 -27.90
N CYS A 67 4.62 6.24 -27.29
CA CYS A 67 5.38 7.30 -27.97
C CYS A 67 6.55 6.81 -28.85
N ILE A 68 6.95 5.53 -28.81
CA ILE A 68 8.10 5.02 -29.57
C ILE A 68 7.75 4.74 -31.06
N CYS A 69 6.47 4.70 -31.43
CA CYS A 69 6.05 4.58 -32.83
C CYS A 69 5.81 5.92 -33.55
N ALA A 70 6.17 7.06 -32.93
CA ALA A 70 5.92 8.40 -33.49
C ALA A 70 7.19 9.12 -34.02
N ILE A 71 8.31 8.41 -34.17
CA ILE A 71 9.55 8.89 -34.82
C ILE A 71 9.89 7.93 -35.96
#